data_AF-A0A962YPM1-F1
#
_entry.id   AF-A0A962YPM1-F1
#
_cell.length_a   1.000
_cell.length_b   1.000
_cell.length_c   1.000
_cell.angle_alpha   90.00
_cell.angle_beta   90.00
_cell.angle_gamma   90.00
#
_symmetry.space_group_name_H-M   'P 1'
#
loop_
_entity.id
_entity.type
_entity.pdbx_description
1 polymer ?
#
loop_
_entity_poly.entity_id
_entity_poly.type
_entity_poly.pdbx_seq_one_letter_code
_entity_poly.pdbx_strand_id
1 'polypeptide(L)' 'MTDENARDAVPRAVQACHELLVWLIPQLDLFPRARRFTLGERLESSLLRVLEALVEAA' A
#
# COMPACT_ATOMS: atom_id res chain seq x y z
N MET A 1 -31.37 -12.46 -8.46
CA MET A 1 -30.83 -11.39 -9.31
C MET A 1 -29.38 -11.25 -8.93
N THR A 2 -28.51 -11.48 -9.90
CA THR A 2 -27.20 -12.13 -9.83
C THR A 2 -26.13 -11.37 -9.02
N ASP A 3 -25.48 -12.09 -8.08
CA ASP A 3 -24.20 -11.74 -7.46
C ASP A 3 -23.06 -12.07 -8.45
N GLU A 4 -23.05 -11.36 -9.58
CA GLU A 4 -22.05 -11.52 -10.64
C GLU A 4 -20.95 -10.44 -10.54
N ASN A 5 -21.18 -9.39 -9.74
CA ASN A 5 -20.26 -8.26 -9.55
C ASN A 5 -19.24 -8.45 -8.42
N ALA A 6 -19.31 -9.52 -7.63
CA ALA A 6 -18.38 -9.71 -6.51
C ALA A 6 -16.99 -10.20 -6.97
N ARG A 7 -16.89 -10.80 -8.16
CA ARG A 7 -15.63 -11.38 -8.67
C ARG A 7 -14.68 -10.35 -9.28
N ASP A 8 -15.18 -9.17 -9.67
CA ASP A 8 -14.39 -8.10 -10.29
C ASP A 8 -14.07 -6.95 -9.32
N ALA A 9 -14.50 -7.06 -8.06
CA ALA A 9 -14.20 -6.06 -7.04
C ALA A 9 -12.78 -6.27 -6.49
N VAL A 10 -11.94 -5.23 -6.55
CA VAL A 10 -10.62 -5.24 -5.91
C VAL A 10 -10.78 -5.65 -4.44
N PRO A 11 -10.03 -6.64 -3.93
CA PRO A 11 -10.16 -7.07 -2.55
C PRO A 11 -9.92 -5.90 -1.59
N ARG A 12 -10.73 -5.83 -0.53
CA ARG A 12 -10.65 -4.76 0.47
C ARG A 12 -9.25 -4.58 1.05
N ALA A 13 -8.49 -5.66 1.20
CA ALA A 13 -7.12 -5.61 1.70
C ALA A 13 -6.16 -4.88 0.72
N VAL A 14 -6.28 -5.15 -0.58
CA VAL A 14 -5.52 -4.46 -1.64
C VAL A 14 -5.86 -2.97 -1.62
N GLN A 15 -7.15 -2.64 -1.59
CA GLN A 15 -7.61 -1.24 -1.59
C GLN A 15 -7.14 -0.49 -0.33
N ALA A 16 -7.27 -1.09 0.85
CA ALA A 16 -6.80 -0.48 2.10
C ALA A 16 -5.28 -0.30 2.14
N CYS A 17 -4.50 -1.24 1.59
CA CYS A 17 -3.04 -1.13 1.52
C CYS A 17 -2.62 -0.02 0.54
N HIS A 18 -3.32 0.13 -0.59
CA HIS A 18 -3.12 1.24 -1.50
C HIS A 18 -3.43 2.60 -0.84
N GLU A 19 -4.56 2.74 -0.14
CA GLU A 19 -4.90 3.95 0.61
C GLU A 19 -3.87 4.29 1.69
N LEU A 20 -3.32 3.27 2.36
CA LEU A 20 -2.24 3.44 3.33
C LEU A 20 -0.96 3.98 2.67
N LEU A 21 -0.58 3.48 1.48
CA LEU A 21 0.56 4.01 0.73
C LEU A 21 0.37 5.49 0.36
N VAL A 22 -0.82 5.83 -0.16
CA VAL A 22 -1.17 7.22 -0.49
C VAL A 22 -1.03 8.14 0.72
N TRP A 23 -1.45 7.68 1.91
CA TRP A 23 -1.27 8.44 3.14
C TRP A 23 0.20 8.47 3.62
N LEU A 24 0.93 7.35 3.50
CA LEU A 24 2.28 7.20 4.05
C LEU A 24 3.31 8.10 3.34
N ILE A 25 3.28 8.16 2.01
CA ILE A 25 4.26 8.91 1.19
C ILE A 25 4.46 10.35 1.70
N PRO A 26 3.42 11.19 1.88
CA PRO A 26 3.61 12.54 2.40
C PRO A 26 4.07 12.57 3.87
N GLN A 27 3.87 11.51 4.66
CA GLN A 27 4.42 11.44 6.02
C GLN A 27 5.94 11.19 5.99
N LEU A 28 6.41 10.35 5.06
CA LEU A 28 7.84 10.10 4.87
C LEU A 28 8.58 11.36 4.42
N ASP A 29 7.88 12.26 3.72
CA ASP A 29 8.45 13.54 3.31
C ASP A 29 8.85 14.43 4.49
N LEU A 30 8.17 14.28 5.62
CA LEU A 30 8.38 15.05 6.85
C LEU A 30 9.57 14.55 7.68
N PHE A 31 10.18 13.42 7.32
CA PHE A 31 11.30 12.88 8.08
C PHE A 31 12.53 13.79 7.98
N PRO A 32 13.31 13.92 9.07
CA PRO A 32 14.62 14.57 9.00
C PRO A 32 15.48 13.89 7.93
N ARG A 33 16.28 14.66 7.18
CA ARG A 33 17.09 14.18 6.05
C ARG A 33 17.90 12.92 6.37
N ALA A 34 18.45 12.84 7.60
CA ALA A 34 19.22 11.69 8.08
C ALA A 34 18.42 10.37 8.16
N ARG A 35 17.09 10.45 8.29
CA ARG A 35 16.19 9.30 8.46
C ARG A 35 15.33 9.03 7.21
N ARG A 36 15.19 10.00 6.32
CA ARG A 36 14.41 9.87 5.08
C ARG A 36 14.94 8.75 4.17
N PHE A 37 16.24 8.74 3.89
CA PHE A 37 16.90 7.73 3.04
C PHE A 37 17.25 6.41 3.77
N THR A 38 16.86 6.26 5.04
CA THR A 38 17.08 5.02 5.78
C THR A 38 15.76 4.40 6.19
N LEU A 39 15.02 5.09 7.04
CA LEU A 39 13.73 4.62 7.52
C LEU A 39 12.62 4.84 6.50
N GLY A 40 12.59 6.01 5.83
CA GLY A 40 11.56 6.33 4.84
C GLY A 40 11.57 5.36 3.67
N GLU A 41 12.72 5.21 3.01
CA GLU A 41 12.89 4.26 1.90
C GLU A 41 12.54 2.81 2.30
N ARG A 42 12.94 2.38 3.51
CA ARG A 42 12.61 1.03 4.00
C ARG A 42 11.12 0.85 4.24
N LEU A 43 10.42 1.85 4.77
CA LEU A 43 8.98 1.80 4.99
C LEU A 43 8.22 1.74 3.67
N GLU A 44 8.56 2.63 2.73
CA GLU A 44 7.96 2.66 1.40
C GLU A 44 8.15 1.34 0.67
N SER A 45 9.41 0.85 0.59
CA SER A 45 9.74 -0.42 -0.07
C SER A 45 9.05 -1.62 0.58
N SER A 46 8.94 -1.65 1.91
CA SER A 46 8.29 -2.77 2.61
C SER A 46 6.79 -2.77 2.38
N LEU A 47 6.15 -1.59 2.35
CA LEU A 47 4.71 -1.49 2.16
C LEU A 47 4.32 -1.77 0.69
N LEU A 48 5.15 -1.38 -0.28
CA LEU A 48 4.97 -1.77 -1.68
C LEU A 48 5.01 -3.29 -1.86
N ARG A 49 5.96 -3.99 -1.23
CA ARG A 49 6.00 -5.46 -1.25
C ARG A 49 4.76 -6.12 -0.65
N VAL A 50 4.17 -5.51 0.39
CA VAL A 50 2.92 -5.99 0.97
C VAL A 50 1.78 -5.81 -0.03
N LEU A 51 1.70 -4.67 -0.71
CA LEU A 51 0.69 -4.44 -1.75
C LEU A 51 0.84 -5.44 -2.90
N GLU A 52 2.07 -5.68 -3.37
CA GLU A 52 2.38 -6.70 -4.38
C GLU A 52 1.87 -8.08 -3.96
N ALA A 53 2.21 -8.53 -2.74
CA ALA A 53 1.77 -9.82 -2.22
C ALA A 53 0.24 -9.93 -2.07
N LEU A 54 -0.44 -8.83 -1.72
CA LEU A 54 -1.90 -8.78 -1.64
C LEU A 54 -2.56 -8.87 -3.02
N VAL A 55 -1.96 -8.23 -4.04
CA VAL A 55 -2.43 -8.30 -5.43
C VAL A 55 -2.18 -9.68 -6.02
N GLU A 56 -1.04 -10.32 -5.73
CA GLU A 56 -0.75 -11.68 -6.19
C GLU A 56 -1.67 -12.75 -5.56
N ALA A 57 -2.19 -12.50 -4.36
CA ALA A 57 -3.07 -13.41 -3.64
C ALA A 57 -4.58 -13.20 -3.93
N ALA A 58 -4.93 -12.11 -4.63
CA ALA A 58 -6.30 -11.72 -4.99
C ALA A 58 -6.87 -12.58 -6.12
#